data_AF-A0A8T4UMV4-F1
#
_entry.id   AF-A0A8T4UMV4-F1
#
_cell.length_a   1.000
_cell.length_b   1.000
_cell.length_c   1.000
_cell.angle_alpha   90.00
_cell.angle_beta   90.00
_cell.angle_gamma   90.00
#
_symmetry.space_group_name_H-M   'P 1'
#
loop_
_entity.id
_entity.type
_entity.pdbx_description
1 polymer ?
#
loop_
_entity_poly.entity_id
_entity_poly.type
_entity_poly.pdbx_seq_one_letter_code
_entity_poly.pdbx_strand_id
1 'polypeptide(L)' 'MVLQYKLKSEKRWKDYPGKNKLKYSVTKYDFRLLNEKKTKILADKGNYEKVMKRFRQIEFFKHGG' A
#
# COMPACT_ATOMS: atom_id res chain seq x y z
N MET A 1 5.10 8.79 -2.11
CA MET A 1 4.97 7.33 -2.43
C MET A 1 3.51 7.02 -2.75
N VAL A 2 3.20 5.91 -3.43
CA VAL A 2 1.81 5.53 -3.77
C VAL A 2 1.44 4.17 -3.19
N LEU A 3 0.46 4.16 -2.28
CA LEU A 3 -0.14 2.95 -1.75
C LEU A 3 -1.25 2.47 -2.68
N GLN A 4 -1.17 1.21 -3.10
CA GLN A 4 -2.20 0.58 -3.92
C GLN A 4 -2.83 -0.59 -3.19
N TYR A 5 -4.08 -0.85 -3.55
CA TYR A 5 -4.86 -1.95 -3.02
C TYR A 5 -5.63 -2.65 -4.13
N LYS A 6 -6.03 -3.90 -3.86
CA LYS A 6 -6.99 -4.64 -4.67
C LYS A 6 -7.67 -5.69 -3.82
N LEU A 7 -8.86 -6.11 -4.19
CA LEU A 7 -9.43 -7.32 -3.59
C LEU A 7 -8.55 -8.52 -3.92
N LYS A 8 -8.46 -9.49 -3.00
CA LYS A 8 -7.71 -10.73 -3.25
C LYS A 8 -8.21 -11.50 -4.47
N SER A 9 -9.50 -11.37 -4.78
CA SER A 9 -10.15 -11.93 -5.98
C SER A 9 -9.93 -11.08 -7.24
N GLU A 10 -9.50 -9.83 -7.12
CA GLU A 10 -9.28 -8.93 -8.25
C GLU A 10 -7.83 -9.02 -8.78
N LYS A 11 -7.68 -8.84 -10.10
CA LYS A 11 -6.36 -8.74 -10.73
C LYS A 11 -5.82 -7.31 -10.73
N ARG A 12 -6.69 -6.32 -10.96
CA ARG A 12 -6.33 -4.92 -11.15
C ARG A 12 -6.07 -4.19 -9.83
N TRP A 13 -4.97 -3.46 -9.77
CA TRP A 13 -4.64 -2.57 -8.66
C TRP A 13 -5.31 -1.21 -8.80
N LYS A 14 -5.72 -0.65 -7.68
CA LYS A 14 -6.33 0.68 -7.55
C LYS A 14 -5.54 1.49 -6.52
N ASP A 15 -5.60 2.81 -6.61
CA ASP A 15 -4.94 3.68 -5.62
C ASP A 15 -5.73 3.65 -4.31
N TYR A 16 -5.04 3.51 -3.18
CA TYR A 16 -5.68 3.28 -1.88
C TYR A 16 -6.43 4.53 -1.39
N PRO A 17 -7.75 4.45 -1.18
CA PRO A 17 -8.57 5.62 -0.85
C PRO A 17 -8.56 5.97 0.65
N GLY A 18 -7.82 5.22 1.48
CA GLY A 18 -7.88 5.30 2.93
C GLY A 18 -8.82 4.24 3.54
N LYS A 19 -8.54 3.86 4.80
CA LYS A 19 -9.19 2.73 5.49
C LYS A 19 -10.71 2.88 5.57
N ASN A 20 -11.18 4.09 5.84
CA ASN A 20 -12.59 4.40 6.04
C ASN A 20 -13.41 4.34 4.74
N LYS A 21 -12.75 4.38 3.58
CA LYS A 21 -13.40 4.33 2.26
C LYS A 21 -13.40 2.93 1.65
N LEU A 22 -12.94 1.91 2.39
CA LEU A 22 -12.98 0.53 1.93
C LEU A 22 -14.37 -0.07 2.12
N LYS A 23 -14.86 -0.76 1.07
CA LYS A 23 -16.15 -1.48 1.11
C LYS A 23 -16.15 -2.69 2.06
N TYR A 24 -14.97 -3.26 2.32
CA TYR A 24 -14.82 -4.47 3.13
C TYR A 24 -13.67 -4.28 4.13
N SER A 25 -13.51 -5.22 5.06
CA SER A 25 -12.36 -5.22 5.96
C SER A 25 -11.03 -5.28 5.18
N VAL A 26 -10.00 -4.61 5.70
CA VAL A 26 -8.63 -4.60 5.16
C VAL A 26 -8.08 -6.01 4.90
N THR A 27 -8.53 -7.02 5.66
CA THR A 27 -8.08 -8.41 5.52
C THR A 27 -8.51 -9.06 4.20
N LYS A 28 -9.53 -8.53 3.53
CA LYS A 28 -10.01 -8.99 2.21
C LYS A 28 -9.21 -8.41 1.04
N TYR A 29 -8.33 -7.44 1.31
CA TYR A 29 -7.53 -6.78 0.29
C TYR A 29 -6.06 -7.19 0.38
N ASP A 30 -5.41 -7.13 -0.76
CA ASP A 30 -3.95 -7.09 -0.87
C ASP A 30 -3.52 -5.64 -1.02
N PHE A 31 -2.36 -5.30 -0.45
CA PHE A 31 -1.75 -3.97 -0.54
C PHE A 31 -0.35 -4.07 -1.13
N ARG A 32 0.11 -3.01 -1.79
CA ARG A 32 1.50 -2.84 -2.23
C ARG A 32 1.88 -1.38 -2.22
N LEU A 33 3.18 -1.10 -2.12
CA LEU A 33 3.69 0.28 -2.14
C LEU A 33 4.58 0.49 -3.36
N LEU A 34 4.39 1.61 -4.04
CA LEU A 34 5.22 2.05 -5.17
C LEU A 34 5.84 3.43 -4.90
N ASN A 35 6.87 3.76 -5.67
CA ASN A 35 7.38 5.13 -5.73
C ASN A 35 6.34 6.09 -6.35
N GLU A 36 6.56 7.41 -6.23
CA GLU A 36 5.66 8.44 -6.80
C GLU A 36 5.39 8.24 -8.29
N LYS A 37 6.40 7.82 -9.06
CA LYS A 37 6.29 7.58 -10.50
C LYS A 37 5.60 6.26 -10.86
N LYS A 38 5.22 5.42 -9.89
CA LYS A 38 4.62 4.08 -10.07
C LYS A 38 5.48 3.12 -10.93
N THR A 39 6.79 3.34 -11.01
CA THR A 39 7.73 2.53 -11.80
C THR A 39 8.48 1.48 -10.99
N LYS A 40 8.59 1.67 -9.66
CA LYS A 40 9.30 0.76 -8.76
C LYS A 40 8.40 0.35 -7.61
N ILE A 41 8.42 -0.93 -7.27
CA ILE A 41 7.76 -1.49 -6.08
C ILE A 41 8.71 -1.26 -4.89
N LEU A 42 8.20 -0.57 -3.86
CA LEU A 42 8.91 -0.28 -2.61
C LEU A 42 8.54 -1.25 -1.48
N ALA A 43 7.35 -1.84 -1.58
CA ALA A 43 6.89 -2.95 -0.75
C ALA A 43 6.04 -3.88 -1.60
N ASP A 44 6.41 -5.16 -1.62
CA ASP A 44 5.67 -6.20 -2.32
C ASP A 44 4.25 -6.39 -1.80
N LYS A 45 3.46 -7.16 -2.57
CA LYS A 45 2.11 -7.57 -2.18
C LYS A 45 2.12 -8.15 -0.76
N GLY A 46 1.30 -7.58 0.12
CA GLY A 46 1.14 -8.04 1.48
C GLY A 46 -0.16 -7.57 2.14
N ASN A 47 -0.32 -7.92 3.41
CA ASN A 47 -1.39 -7.39 4.24
C ASN A 47 -1.16 -5.90 4.57
N TYR A 48 -2.20 -5.24 5.05
CA TYR A 48 -2.17 -3.81 5.36
C TYR A 48 -1.03 -3.44 6.31
N GLU A 49 -0.87 -4.18 7.40
CA GLU A 49 0.11 -3.88 8.45
C GLU A 49 1.55 -3.94 7.95
N LYS A 50 1.90 -4.97 7.18
CA LYS A 50 3.25 -5.14 6.61
C LYS A 50 3.59 -3.99 5.67
N VAL A 51 2.66 -3.62 4.79
CA VAL A 51 2.88 -2.54 3.82
C VAL A 51 2.94 -1.17 4.52
N MET A 52 2.06 -0.92 5.49
CA MET A 52 2.08 0.32 6.27
C MET A 52 3.34 0.45 7.14
N LYS A 53 3.86 -0.65 7.70
CA LYS A 53 5.15 -0.66 8.41
C LYS A 53 6.27 -0.22 7.49
N ARG A 54 6.33 -0.75 6.26
CA ARG A 54 7.35 -0.36 5.26
C ARG A 54 7.19 1.09 4.81
N PHE A 55 5.95 1.54 4.60
CA PHE A 55 5.65 2.95 4.29
C PHE A 55 6.20 3.88 5.37
N ARG A 56 5.85 3.65 6.64
CA ARG A 56 6.34 4.45 7.78
C ARG A 56 7.86 4.45 7.90
N GLN A 57 8.49 3.30 7.68
CA GLN A 57 9.95 3.20 7.69
C GLN A 57 10.59 4.09 6.62
N ILE A 58 10.06 4.08 5.40
CA ILE A 58 10.60 4.89 4.31
C ILE A 58 10.35 6.38 4.57
N GLU A 59 9.16 6.76 5.03
CA GLU A 59 8.88 8.16 5.38
C GLU A 59 9.78 8.66 6.51
N PHE A 60 10.05 7.81 7.52
CA PHE A 60 11.00 8.14 8.58
C PHE A 60 12.39 8.46 8.02
N PHE A 61 12.94 7.62 7.14
CA PHE A 61 14.25 7.86 6.52
C PHE A 61 14.29 9.08 5.57
N LYS A 62 13.14 9.49 5.01
CA LYS A 62 13.07 10.68 4.15
C LYS A 62 13.08 12.00 4.92
N HIS A 63 12.55 12.00 6.14
CA HIS A 63 12.35 13.21 6.93
C HIS A 63 13.27 13.32 8.16
N GLY A 64 13.91 12.22 8.56
CA GLY A 64 14.70 12.13 9.80
C GLY A 64 16.17 11.77 9.60
N GLY A 65 16.78 12.24 8.52
CA GLY A 65 18.22 12.13 8.26
C GLY A 65 18.87 13.50 8.16
#